data_AF-A0A821PNE1-F1
#
_entry.id   AF-A0A821PNE1-F1
#
_cell.length_a   1.000
_cell.length_b   1.000
_cell.length_c   1.000
_cell.angle_alpha   90.00
_cell.angle_beta   90.00
_cell.angle_gamma   90.00
#
_symmetry.space_group_name_H-M   'P 1'
#
loop_
_entity.id
_entity.type
_entity.pdbx_description
1 polymer ?
#
loop_
_entity_poly.entity_id
_entity_poly.type
_entity_poly.pdbx_seq_one_letter_code
_entity_poly.pdbx_strand_id
1 'polypeptide(L)'
;MPHRPVLFGVSVVIIFPILQPQSLFILPGTILAIFGWLTYCNVTKLHSTQRRCSFQRGLTSMVLLQTIVVMIPIIPFAIINIYQVVTSSIVKSDYRLSQEQLVYTIANIILYVSYASNFYVYLISASSYRKDFRRLVLFCYRQNHASNRIGIMAREQVVMKTNSTVK
;
A
#
# COMPACT_ATOMS: atom_id res chain seq x y z
N MET A 1 31.05 -25.50 41.34
CA MET A 1 29.72 -25.93 40.84
C MET A 1 29.18 -24.89 39.87
N PRO A 2 29.22 -25.13 38.55
CA PRO A 2 28.84 -24.18 37.51
C PRO A 2 27.44 -24.51 36.95
N HIS A 3 26.41 -23.71 37.25
CA HIS A 3 25.04 -23.96 36.76
C HIS A 3 24.32 -22.74 36.16
N ARG A 4 25.04 -21.75 35.63
CA ARG A 4 24.42 -20.54 35.04
C ARG A 4 24.60 -20.25 33.53
N PRO A 5 25.12 -21.13 32.64
CA PRO A 5 25.20 -20.78 31.21
C PRO A 5 23.90 -21.01 30.41
N VAL A 6 22.99 -21.86 30.88
CA VAL A 6 21.78 -22.22 30.10
C VAL A 6 20.71 -21.11 30.08
N LEU A 7 20.56 -20.34 31.16
CA LEU A 7 19.55 -19.26 31.24
C LEU A 7 19.89 -18.05 30.35
N PHE A 8 21.18 -17.76 30.13
CA PHE A 8 21.60 -16.67 29.23
C PHE A 8 21.38 -17.02 27.76
N GLY A 9 21.64 -18.27 27.37
CA GLY A 9 21.39 -18.74 26.00
C GLY A 9 19.91 -18.72 25.63
N VAL A 10 19.03 -19.17 26.54
CA VAL A 10 17.58 -19.19 26.30
C VAL A 10 17.00 -17.77 26.22
N SER A 11 17.45 -16.84 27.07
CA SER A 11 17.02 -15.43 26.98
C SER A 11 17.46 -14.78 25.66
N VAL A 12 18.71 -14.99 25.22
CA VAL A 12 19.19 -14.40 23.96
C VAL A 12 18.49 -14.99 22.74
N VAL A 13 18.26 -16.31 22.71
CA VAL A 13 17.58 -17.00 21.61
C VAL A 13 16.10 -16.64 21.51
N ILE A 14 15.44 -16.29 22.62
CA ILE A 14 14.04 -15.82 22.62
C ILE A 14 13.94 -14.32 22.30
N ILE A 15 14.84 -13.50 22.85
CA ILE A 15 14.80 -12.03 22.71
C ILE A 15 15.15 -11.59 21.28
N PHE A 16 16.13 -12.24 20.63
CA PHE A 16 16.60 -11.87 19.30
C PHE A 16 15.52 -11.95 18.19
N PRO A 17 14.75 -13.05 18.04
CA PRO A 17 13.68 -13.15 17.04
C PRO A 17 12.44 -12.31 17.37
N ILE A 18 12.27 -11.83 18.60
CA ILE A 18 11.18 -10.91 18.98
C ILE A 18 11.54 -9.46 18.64
N LEU A 19 12.82 -9.07 18.81
CA LEU A 19 13.32 -7.71 18.52
C LEU A 19 13.57 -7.45 17.02
N GLN A 20 13.96 -8.48 16.26
CA GLN A 20 14.27 -8.33 14.85
C GLN A 20 13.10 -7.86 13.96
N PRO A 21 11.88 -8.43 14.07
CA PRO A 21 10.77 -7.99 13.24
C PRO A 21 10.24 -6.62 13.69
N GLN A 22 10.17 -6.34 14.99
CA GLN A 22 9.56 -5.10 15.49
C GLN A 22 10.38 -3.84 15.17
N SER A 23 11.71 -3.93 15.26
CA SER A 23 12.61 -2.81 14.90
C SER A 23 12.48 -2.45 13.41
N LEU A 24 12.23 -3.43 12.55
CA LEU A 24 12.02 -3.22 11.11
C LEU A 24 10.70 -2.52 10.78
N PHE A 25 9.70 -2.56 11.67
CA PHE A 25 8.38 -1.93 11.45
C PHE A 25 8.22 -0.60 12.18
N ILE A 26 8.77 -0.47 13.40
CA ILE A 26 8.66 0.74 14.21
C ILE A 26 9.42 1.90 13.56
N LEU A 27 10.61 1.64 13.04
CA LEU A 27 11.47 2.67 12.45
C LEU A 27 10.87 3.29 11.18
N PRO A 28 10.46 2.51 10.15
CA PRO A 28 9.78 3.10 9.00
C PRO A 28 8.41 3.66 9.35
N GLY A 29 7.66 3.05 10.29
CA GLY A 29 6.35 3.57 10.73
C GLY A 29 6.45 4.96 11.37
N THR A 30 7.42 5.15 12.26
CA THR A 30 7.67 6.46 12.90
C THR A 30 8.18 7.49 11.91
N ILE A 31 9.08 7.11 10.99
CA ILE A 31 9.53 7.97 9.89
C ILE A 31 8.35 8.40 9.02
N LEU A 32 7.48 7.46 8.61
CA LEU A 32 6.27 7.74 7.84
C LEU A 32 5.28 8.63 8.60
N ALA A 33 5.15 8.46 9.91
CA ALA A 33 4.30 9.31 10.74
C ALA A 33 4.85 10.74 10.82
N ILE A 34 6.16 10.90 11.03
CA ILE A 34 6.83 12.21 11.06
C ILE A 34 6.72 12.90 9.70
N PHE A 35 7.05 12.20 8.61
CA PHE A 35 6.92 12.75 7.27
C PHE A 35 5.45 13.04 6.91
N GLY A 36 4.51 12.18 7.30
CA GLY A 36 3.08 12.40 7.11
C GLY A 36 2.59 13.65 7.85
N TRP A 37 3.02 13.83 9.10
CA TRP A 37 2.72 15.01 9.90
C TRP A 37 3.31 16.29 9.31
N LEU A 38 4.61 16.28 9.00
CA LEU A 38 5.30 17.41 8.35
C LEU A 38 4.63 17.77 7.02
N THR A 39 4.24 16.77 6.25
CA THR A 39 3.54 16.93 4.98
C THR A 39 2.15 17.53 5.18
N TYR A 40 1.41 17.09 6.19
CA TYR A 40 0.11 17.67 6.56
C TYR A 40 0.24 19.14 6.91
N CYS A 41 1.19 19.51 7.78
CA CYS A 41 1.47 20.89 8.17
C CYS A 41 1.92 21.76 6.98
N ASN A 42 2.75 21.21 6.09
CA ASN A 42 3.20 21.92 4.89
C ASN A 42 2.04 22.15 3.91
N VAL A 43 1.16 21.17 3.70
CA VAL A 43 -0.01 21.33 2.82
C VAL A 43 -1.01 22.36 3.35
N THR A 44 -1.22 22.41 4.67
CA THR A 44 -2.11 23.43 5.27
C THR A 44 -1.55 24.85 5.09
N LYS A 45 -0.23 25.02 5.21
CA LYS A 45 0.44 26.32 4.97
C LYS A 45 0.50 26.71 3.49
N LEU A 46 0.60 25.75 2.58
CA LEU A 46 0.74 26.00 1.14
C LEU A 46 -0.58 26.35 0.42
N HIS A 47 -1.71 26.36 1.12
CA HIS A 47 -3.01 26.68 0.53
C HIS A 47 -3.09 28.13 -0.02
N SER A 48 -2.16 29.01 0.35
CA SER A 48 -2.07 30.40 -0.16
C SER A 48 -1.24 30.57 -1.45
N THR A 49 -0.44 29.58 -1.88
CA THR A 49 0.49 29.71 -3.03
C THR A 49 0.12 28.70 -4.14
N GLN A 50 -0.93 29.01 -4.88
CA GLN A 50 -1.83 28.04 -5.54
C GLN A 50 -1.40 27.40 -6.89
N ARG A 51 -0.19 27.53 -7.44
CA ARG A 51 0.02 27.09 -8.85
C ARG A 51 1.07 26.03 -9.17
N ARG A 52 2.01 25.66 -8.29
CA ARG A 52 3.15 24.82 -8.72
C ARG A 52 3.07 23.31 -8.43
N CYS A 53 2.06 22.80 -7.73
CA CYS A 53 2.23 21.50 -7.06
C CYS A 53 1.06 20.51 -7.16
N SER A 54 0.37 20.41 -8.30
CA SER A 54 -0.65 19.35 -8.49
C SER A 54 -0.05 17.93 -8.36
N PHE A 55 1.18 17.74 -8.85
CA PHE A 55 1.93 16.49 -8.72
C PHE A 55 2.31 16.19 -7.26
N GLN A 56 2.84 17.18 -6.54
CA GLN A 56 3.20 17.01 -5.12
C GLN A 56 1.96 16.76 -4.25
N ARG A 57 0.82 17.42 -4.51
CA ARG A 57 -0.44 17.14 -3.80
C ARG A 57 -0.91 15.70 -3.98
N GLY A 58 -0.73 15.12 -5.16
CA GLY A 58 -1.04 13.71 -5.43
C GLY A 58 -0.15 12.75 -4.64
N LEU A 59 1.16 12.97 -4.67
CA LEU A 59 2.13 12.18 -3.89
C LEU A 59 1.86 12.28 -2.38
N THR A 60 1.61 13.49 -1.88
CA THR A 60 1.25 13.72 -0.48
C THR A 60 -0.03 12.97 -0.08
N SER A 61 -1.09 13.06 -0.87
CA SER A 61 -2.35 12.37 -0.59
C SER A 61 -2.17 10.84 -0.59
N MET A 62 -1.26 10.34 -1.43
CA MET A 62 -0.94 8.92 -1.49
C MET A 62 -0.17 8.46 -0.26
N VAL A 63 0.87 9.19 0.15
CA VAL A 63 1.63 8.88 1.36
C VAL A 63 0.72 8.93 2.59
N LEU A 64 -0.17 9.92 2.70
CA LEU A 64 -1.12 10.00 3.81
C LEU A 64 -2.09 8.82 3.85
N LEU A 65 -2.65 8.41 2.70
CA LEU A 65 -3.52 7.24 2.63
C LEU A 65 -2.77 5.97 3.02
N GLN A 66 -1.54 5.81 2.53
CA GLN A 66 -0.69 4.67 2.85
C GLN A 66 -0.37 4.62 4.35
N THR A 67 -0.05 5.75 4.98
CA THR A 67 0.17 5.83 6.42
C THR A 67 -1.06 5.40 7.20
N ILE A 68 -2.26 5.87 6.85
CA ILE A 68 -3.50 5.49 7.54
C ILE A 68 -3.76 3.98 7.41
N VAL A 69 -3.65 3.44 6.20
CA VAL A 69 -3.92 2.03 5.91
C VAL A 69 -2.93 1.11 6.63
N VAL A 70 -1.67 1.53 6.78
CA VAL A 70 -0.63 0.77 7.50
C VAL A 70 -0.77 0.90 9.02
N MET A 71 -1.27 2.02 9.54
CA MET A 71 -1.43 2.22 10.99
C MET A 71 -2.53 1.36 11.62
N ILE A 72 -3.69 1.25 10.96
CA ILE A 72 -4.83 0.44 11.42
C ILE A 72 -4.44 -1.00 11.85
N PRO A 73 -3.68 -1.78 11.05
CA PRO A 73 -3.27 -3.14 11.35
C PRO A 73 -2.06 -3.23 12.30
N ILE A 74 -1.19 -2.22 12.32
CA ILE A 74 -0.02 -2.19 13.23
C ILE A 74 -0.46 -2.05 14.69
N ILE A 75 -1.47 -1.23 14.99
CA ILE A 75 -1.96 -0.98 16.35
C ILE A 75 -2.37 -2.27 17.08
N PRO A 76 -3.32 -3.10 16.56
CA PRO A 76 -3.73 -4.32 17.24
C PRO A 76 -2.58 -5.33 17.36
N PHE A 77 -1.72 -5.42 16.35
CA PHE A 77 -0.54 -6.28 16.40
C PHE A 77 0.45 -5.87 17.49
N ALA A 78 0.71 -4.57 17.65
CA ALA A 78 1.58 -4.03 18.68
C ALA A 78 1.01 -4.29 20.09
N ILE A 79 -0.29 -4.08 20.29
CA ILE A 79 -0.97 -4.34 21.57
C ILE A 79 -0.81 -5.81 21.98
N ILE A 80 -1.04 -6.75 21.07
CA ILE A 80 -0.93 -8.19 21.36
C ILE A 80 0.52 -8.58 21.65
N ASN A 81 1.50 -8.04 20.92
CA ASN A 81 2.91 -8.29 21.19
C ASN A 81 3.33 -7.80 22.58
N ILE A 82 2.94 -6.57 22.94
CA ILE A 82 3.21 -6.02 24.29
C ILE A 82 2.56 -6.91 25.35
N TYR A 83 1.31 -7.33 25.14
CA TYR A 83 0.62 -8.23 26.04
C TYR A 83 1.38 -9.56 26.23
N GLN A 84 1.86 -10.19 25.15
CA GLN A 84 2.64 -11.42 25.22
C GLN A 84 3.95 -11.25 25.98
N VAL A 85 4.67 -10.14 25.76
CA VAL A 85 5.92 -9.85 26.48
C VAL A 85 5.65 -9.66 27.98
N VAL A 86 4.65 -8.86 28.33
CA VAL A 86 4.30 -8.57 29.74
C VAL A 86 3.81 -9.81 30.47
N THR A 87 3.08 -10.69 29.79
CA THR A 87 2.49 -11.90 30.39
C THR A 87 3.33 -13.16 30.21
N SER A 88 4.55 -13.04 29.69
CA SER A 88 5.46 -14.16 29.43
C SER A 88 5.91 -14.91 30.69
N SER A 89 5.96 -14.23 31.83
CA SER A 89 6.37 -14.80 33.12
C SER A 89 5.23 -15.41 33.93
N ILE A 90 3.99 -15.28 33.46
CA ILE A 90 2.80 -15.77 34.16
C ILE A 90 2.48 -17.18 33.67
N VAL A 91 2.31 -18.13 34.59
CA VAL A 91 1.87 -19.49 34.27
C VAL A 91 0.40 -19.43 33.81
N LYS A 92 0.12 -19.88 32.59
CA LYS A 92 -1.21 -19.85 31.96
C LYS A 92 -1.74 -21.27 31.78
N SER A 93 -3.07 -21.41 31.78
CA SER A 93 -3.72 -22.67 31.40
C SER A 93 -3.66 -22.88 29.89
N ASP A 94 -3.67 -24.14 29.44
CA ASP A 94 -3.62 -24.52 28.02
C ASP A 94 -4.75 -23.89 27.19
N TYR A 95 -5.94 -23.76 27.80
CA TYR A 95 -7.09 -23.12 27.18
C TYR A 95 -6.83 -21.64 26.88
N ARG A 96 -6.25 -20.90 27.84
CA ARG A 96 -5.92 -19.48 27.68
C ARG A 96 -4.79 -19.29 26.67
N LEU A 97 -3.79 -20.18 26.68
CA LEU A 97 -2.71 -20.16 25.68
C LEU A 97 -3.25 -20.33 24.25
N SER A 98 -4.20 -21.24 24.07
CA SER A 98 -4.84 -21.50 22.77
C SER A 98 -5.62 -20.28 22.26
N GLN A 99 -6.35 -19.60 23.15
CA GLN A 99 -7.07 -18.36 22.81
C GLN A 99 -6.12 -17.23 22.43
N GLU A 100 -5.04 -17.03 23.19
CA GLU A 100 -4.03 -16.02 22.90
C GLU A 100 -3.35 -16.29 21.55
N GLN A 101 -3.07 -17.56 21.23
CA GLN A 101 -2.50 -17.95 19.95
C GLN A 101 -3.46 -17.68 18.79
N LEU A 102 -4.76 -17.95 18.95
CA LEU A 102 -5.77 -17.63 17.93
C LEU A 102 -5.82 -16.13 17.64
N VAL A 103 -5.86 -15.30 18.69
CA VAL A 103 -5.88 -13.84 18.56
C VAL A 103 -4.61 -13.33 17.89
N TYR A 104 -3.46 -13.91 18.23
CA TYR A 104 -2.17 -13.61 17.59
C TYR A 104 -2.18 -13.98 16.11
N THR A 105 -2.73 -15.13 15.73
CA THR A 105 -2.86 -15.54 14.32
C THR A 105 -3.78 -14.60 13.55
N ILE A 106 -4.93 -14.21 14.11
CA ILE A 106 -5.85 -13.27 13.48
C ILE A 106 -5.17 -11.91 13.23
N ALA A 107 -4.44 -11.40 14.23
CA ALA A 107 -3.71 -10.15 14.10
C ALA A 107 -2.62 -10.22 13.02
N ASN A 108 -1.91 -11.35 12.91
CA ASN A 108 -0.95 -11.57 11.83
C ASN A 108 -1.61 -11.62 10.45
N ILE A 109 -2.76 -12.27 10.31
CA ILE A 109 -3.50 -12.29 9.03
C ILE A 109 -3.88 -10.87 8.62
N ILE A 110 -4.38 -10.06 9.56
CA ILE A 110 -4.72 -8.65 9.32
C ILE A 110 -3.47 -7.86 8.90
N LEU A 111 -2.33 -8.07 9.57
CA LEU A 111 -1.06 -7.47 9.18
C LEU A 111 -0.64 -7.90 7.76
N TYR A 112 -0.80 -9.16 7.40
CA TYR A 112 -0.44 -9.64 6.06
C TYR A 112 -1.30 -9.06 4.94
N VAL A 113 -2.61 -8.90 5.19
CA VAL A 113 -3.53 -8.20 4.27
C VAL A 113 -3.06 -6.77 3.98
N SER A 114 -2.35 -6.16 4.94
CA SER A 114 -1.79 -4.81 4.82
C SER A 114 -0.65 -4.73 3.81
N TYR A 115 0.13 -5.80 3.60
CA TYR A 115 1.13 -5.80 2.52
C TYR A 115 0.47 -5.81 1.14
N ALA A 116 -0.65 -6.52 0.99
CA ALA A 116 -1.46 -6.49 -0.23
C ALA A 116 -2.17 -5.13 -0.41
N SER A 117 -2.46 -4.42 0.68
CA SER A 117 -3.13 -3.11 0.65
C SER A 117 -2.36 -2.05 -0.12
N ASN A 118 -1.02 -2.13 -0.19
CA ASN A 118 -0.20 -1.21 -0.99
C ASN A 118 -0.68 -1.16 -2.44
N PHE A 119 -0.97 -2.32 -3.06
CA PHE A 119 -1.50 -2.40 -4.42
C PHE A 119 -2.82 -1.62 -4.57
N TYR A 120 -3.74 -1.78 -3.61
CA TYR A 120 -5.03 -1.09 -3.61
C TYR A 120 -4.89 0.41 -3.33
N VAL A 121 -3.97 0.81 -2.46
CA VAL A 121 -3.64 2.22 -2.18
C VAL A 121 -3.08 2.89 -3.44
N TYR A 122 -2.20 2.21 -4.20
CA TYR A 122 -1.75 2.67 -5.50
C TYR A 122 -2.92 2.80 -6.48
N LEU A 123 -3.80 1.79 -6.58
CA LEU A 123 -4.95 1.82 -7.49
C LEU A 123 -5.93 2.98 -7.16
N ILE A 124 -6.17 3.23 -5.88
CA ILE A 124 -7.12 4.23 -5.40
C ILE A 124 -6.52 5.64 -5.42
N SER A 125 -5.31 5.82 -4.91
CA SER A 125 -4.75 7.16 -4.71
C SER A 125 -4.32 7.83 -6.00
N ALA A 126 -4.11 7.04 -7.05
CA ALA A 126 -3.71 7.51 -8.36
C ALA A 126 -4.89 8.16 -9.12
N SER A 127 -5.64 9.10 -8.53
CA SER A 127 -6.68 9.88 -9.21
C SER A 127 -6.13 10.67 -10.42
N SER A 128 -4.86 11.07 -10.39
CA SER A 128 -4.11 11.56 -11.57
C SER A 128 -3.85 10.45 -12.59
N TYR A 129 -3.51 9.24 -12.14
CA TYR A 129 -3.30 8.07 -13.00
C TYR A 129 -4.60 7.54 -13.58
N ARG A 130 -5.75 7.65 -12.91
CA ARG A 130 -7.06 7.35 -13.48
C ARG A 130 -7.42 8.34 -14.59
N LYS A 131 -7.00 9.61 -14.47
CA LYS A 131 -7.16 10.63 -15.52
C LYS A 131 -6.20 10.38 -16.70
N ASP A 132 -4.94 10.04 -16.43
CA ASP A 132 -3.95 9.74 -17.46
C ASP A 132 -4.22 8.39 -18.13
N PHE A 133 -4.63 7.37 -17.38
CA PHE A 133 -5.10 6.08 -17.90
C PHE A 133 -6.40 6.24 -18.69
N ARG A 134 -7.38 7.01 -18.21
CA ARG A 134 -8.56 7.35 -19.02
C ARG A 134 -8.16 8.10 -20.28
N ARG A 135 -7.20 9.02 -20.24
CA ARG A 135 -6.67 9.68 -21.45
C ARG A 135 -6.05 8.69 -22.40
N LEU A 136 -5.22 7.76 -21.92
CA LEU A 136 -4.54 6.76 -22.74
C LEU A 136 -5.55 5.80 -23.39
N VAL A 137 -6.52 5.31 -22.60
CA VAL A 137 -7.61 4.47 -23.09
C VAL A 137 -8.50 5.22 -24.08
N LEU A 138 -8.88 6.48 -23.81
CA LEU A 138 -9.62 7.32 -24.76
C LEU A 138 -8.80 7.60 -26.02
N PHE A 139 -7.49 7.78 -25.91
CA PHE A 139 -6.61 8.04 -27.05
C PHE A 139 -6.54 6.80 -27.95
N CYS A 140 -6.29 5.62 -27.38
CA CYS A 140 -6.32 4.36 -28.13
C CYS A 140 -7.71 4.10 -28.74
N TYR A 141 -8.78 4.37 -28.01
CA TYR A 141 -10.15 4.21 -28.52
C TYR A 141 -10.45 5.16 -29.68
N ARG A 142 -10.06 6.44 -29.58
CA ARG A 142 -10.20 7.42 -30.67
C ARG A 142 -9.31 7.09 -31.86
N GLN A 143 -8.09 6.63 -31.63
CA GLN A 143 -7.16 6.23 -32.70
C GLN A 143 -7.68 5.02 -33.46
N ASN A 144 -8.26 4.04 -32.76
CA ASN A 144 -8.91 2.89 -33.40
C ASN A 144 -10.12 3.34 -34.24
N HIS A 145 -10.91 4.29 -33.75
CA HIS A 145 -12.05 4.85 -34.49
C HIS A 145 -11.63 5.71 -35.70
N ALA A 146 -10.49 6.41 -35.63
CA ALA A 146 -9.95 7.20 -36.74
C ALA A 146 -9.35 6.30 -37.83
N SER A 147 -8.61 5.26 -37.44
CA SER A 147 -8.09 4.23 -38.36
C SER A 147 -9.22 3.54 -39.14
N ASN A 148 -10.31 3.21 -38.45
CA ASN A 148 -11.47 2.58 -39.08
C ASN A 148 -12.17 3.49 -40.11
N ARG A 149 -12.23 4.81 -39.88
CA ARG A 149 -12.80 5.76 -40.87
C ARG A 149 -11.94 5.89 -42.13
N ILE A 150 -10.62 5.92 -41.99
CA ILE A 150 -9.71 6.03 -43.14
C ILE A 150 -9.80 4.77 -44.01
N GLY A 151 -9.92 3.58 -43.38
CA GLY A 151 -10.16 2.33 -44.11
C GLY A 151 -11.47 2.32 -44.91
N ILE A 152 -12.54 2.94 -44.39
CA ILE A 152 -13.82 3.06 -45.09
C ILE A 152 -13.71 4.02 -46.28
N MET A 153 -13.09 5.19 -46.10
CA MET A 153 -12.89 6.16 -47.19
C MET A 153 -12.01 5.60 -48.32
N ALA A 154 -10.97 4.83 -47.99
CA ALA A 154 -10.14 4.17 -48.98
C ALA A 154 -10.93 3.13 -49.81
N ARG A 155 -11.85 2.40 -49.19
CA ARG A 155 -12.73 1.45 -49.90
C ARG A 155 -13.73 2.15 -50.82
N GLU A 156 -14.31 3.26 -50.41
CA GLU A 156 -15.25 4.02 -51.27
C GLU A 156 -14.56 4.59 -52.52
N GLN A 157 -13.32 5.05 -52.41
CA GLN A 157 -12.58 5.54 -53.58
C GLN A 157 -12.22 4.43 -54.58
N VAL A 158 -11.96 3.21 -54.10
CA VAL A 158 -11.72 2.05 -54.98
C VAL A 158 -13.02 1.71 -55.73
N VAL A 159 -14.15 1.66 -55.03
CA VAL A 159 -15.46 1.36 -55.64
C VAL A 159 -15.84 2.39 -56.71
N MET A 160 -15.59 3.68 -56.45
CA MET A 160 -15.85 4.73 -57.44
C MET A 160 -14.96 4.62 -58.69
N LYS A 161 -13.68 4.23 -58.53
CA LYS A 161 -12.77 4.02 -59.68
C LYS A 161 -13.15 2.81 -60.52
N THR A 162 -13.62 1.73 -59.91
CA THR A 162 -14.10 0.55 -60.65
C THR A 162 -15.39 0.83 -61.44
N ASN A 163 -16.28 1.69 -60.94
CA ASN A 163 -17.53 2.00 -61.66
C ASN A 163 -17.34 2.96 -62.85
N SER A 164 -16.27 3.76 -62.88
CA SER A 164 -15.96 4.65 -64.01
C SER A 164 -15.20 3.97 -65.15
N THR A 165 -14.65 2.77 -64.94
CA THR A 165 -13.93 2.00 -65.98
C THR A 165 -14.82 1.01 -66.73
N VAL A 166 -16.08 0.83 -66.29
CA VAL A 166 -17.06 -0.09 -66.89
C VAL A 166 -18.07 0.64 -67.81
N LYS A 167 -17.84 1.94 -68.06
CA LYS A 167 -18.56 2.72 -69.08
C LYS A 167 -17.66 2.97 -70.28
#